data_AF-A0A0F9W1G9-F1
#
_entry.id   AF-A0A0F9W1G9-F1
#
_cell.length_a   1.000
_cell.length_b   1.000
_cell.length_c   1.000
_cell.angle_alpha   90.00
_cell.angle_beta   90.00
_cell.angle_gamma   90.00
#
_symmetry.space_group_name_H-M   'P 1'
#
loop_
_entity.id
_entity.type
_entity.pdbx_description
1 polymer ?
#
loop_
_entity_poly.entity_id
_entity_poly.type
_entity_poly.pdbx_seq_one_letter_code
_entity_poly.pdbx_strand_id
1 'polypeptide(L)'
;MGPTIVVDKSTIQSLSRDAVFVLSDFFYTVITPVLVIEILADLKKDKGNRRKAEQTVSNLASKVQPIDGFVNVHFESLCVRELLGTPVPMDRRPVVSTRRITTDDGTSAAMVDSPEEDALFRWSCGSFNETEERLALRWRASTAAVDLEALTANAQPALRSVPRFKSIEELKEGIDQYMASAGIQLELLSFFLSQLPAARSVPALKAWTLQRWRSGEYEMLKDFAPYVAHCIRVNLVFYLGLLHGLIGTRRTNRIDMEYFYYTPFGHIFSSGDNLHRDIAPILLDDDQSFIGRDDLVSELNSLAAIREAKADAAENEEPYPPDTSIVRQLTIKHLGAWIPPVGLQMQAGEDTQEAPEVPEEILKILDAMSQEKDRRPRRRWPT
;
A
#
# COMPACT_ATOMS: atom_id res chain seq x y z
N MET A 1 16.43 1.93 6.27
CA MET A 1 15.42 1.55 5.28
C MET A 1 15.49 2.56 4.15
N GLY A 2 15.43 2.09 2.91
CA GLY A 2 15.28 2.93 1.74
C GLY A 2 13.92 3.65 1.74
N PRO A 3 13.71 4.60 0.81
CA PRO A 3 12.43 5.27 0.68
C PRO A 3 11.30 4.26 0.45
N THR A 4 10.12 4.57 0.96
CA THR A 4 8.92 3.77 0.77
C THR A 4 8.10 4.28 -0.42
N ILE A 5 7.51 3.38 -1.19
CA ILE A 5 6.68 3.72 -2.34
C ILE A 5 5.29 3.08 -2.24
N VAL A 6 4.26 3.88 -2.39
CA VAL A 6 2.89 3.43 -2.65
C VAL A 6 2.72 3.36 -4.16
N VAL A 7 2.20 2.24 -4.65
CA VAL A 7 1.93 2.02 -6.07
C VAL A 7 0.47 1.63 -6.26
N ASP A 8 -0.16 2.21 -7.26
CA ASP A 8 -1.48 1.75 -7.70
C ASP A 8 -1.38 0.51 -8.59
N LYS A 9 -2.54 -0.10 -8.85
CA LYS A 9 -2.63 -1.25 -9.75
C LYS A 9 -2.12 -0.93 -11.16
N SER A 10 -2.39 0.27 -11.68
CA SER A 10 -1.97 0.64 -13.03
C SER A 10 -0.45 0.66 -13.18
N THR A 11 0.27 1.04 -12.11
CA THR A 11 1.73 1.00 -12.03
C THR A 11 2.25 -0.43 -12.03
N ILE A 12 1.83 -1.25 -11.05
CA ILE A 12 2.28 -2.65 -10.94
C ILE A 12 1.95 -3.45 -12.21
N GLN A 13 0.80 -3.21 -12.82
CA GLN A 13 0.40 -3.91 -14.04
C GLN A 13 1.36 -3.64 -15.20
N SER A 14 1.91 -2.43 -15.31
CA SER A 14 2.82 -2.01 -16.39
C SER A 14 4.28 -2.43 -16.19
N LEU A 15 4.70 -2.78 -14.98
CA LEU A 15 6.09 -3.20 -14.73
C LEU A 15 6.41 -4.58 -15.34
N SER A 16 7.59 -4.74 -15.94
CA SER A 16 8.14 -6.05 -16.26
C SER A 16 8.60 -6.77 -14.98
N ARG A 17 8.94 -8.07 -15.04
CA ARG A 17 9.50 -8.77 -13.87
C ARG A 17 10.84 -8.17 -13.44
N ASP A 18 11.68 -7.82 -14.41
CA ASP A 18 13.00 -7.24 -14.12
C ASP A 18 12.86 -5.83 -13.54
N ALA A 19 11.91 -5.03 -14.04
CA ALA A 19 11.61 -3.73 -13.46
C ALA A 19 11.10 -3.83 -12.01
N VAL A 20 10.38 -4.90 -11.65
CA VAL A 20 9.97 -5.15 -10.25
C VAL A 20 11.18 -5.44 -9.36
N PHE A 21 12.15 -6.25 -9.83
CA PHE A 21 13.38 -6.49 -9.08
C PHE A 21 14.21 -5.23 -8.87
N VAL A 22 14.32 -4.41 -9.91
CA VAL A 22 15.02 -3.11 -9.80
C VAL A 22 14.25 -2.17 -8.86
N LEU A 23 12.91 -2.17 -8.88
CA LEU A 23 12.12 -1.38 -7.94
C LEU A 23 12.44 -1.78 -6.49
N SER A 24 12.53 -3.08 -6.19
CA SER A 24 12.85 -3.57 -4.84
C SER A 24 14.28 -3.25 -4.40
N ASP A 25 15.22 -3.08 -5.33
CA ASP A 25 16.57 -2.64 -4.95
C ASP A 25 16.54 -1.26 -4.29
N PHE A 26 15.67 -0.35 -4.75
CA PHE A 26 15.69 1.06 -4.35
C PHE A 26 14.56 1.47 -3.40
N PHE A 27 13.41 0.77 -3.43
CA PHE A 27 12.23 1.17 -2.68
C PHE A 27 11.60 0.02 -1.90
N TYR A 28 11.14 0.34 -0.69
CA TYR A 28 10.26 -0.55 0.06
C TYR A 28 8.81 -0.31 -0.37
N THR A 29 8.12 -1.33 -0.90
CA THR A 29 6.76 -1.13 -1.42
C THR A 29 5.71 -1.24 -0.32
N VAL A 30 4.91 -0.20 -0.16
CA VAL A 30 3.73 -0.20 0.70
C VAL A 30 2.57 -0.80 -0.08
N ILE A 31 2.28 -2.06 0.17
CA ILE A 31 1.20 -2.77 -0.51
C ILE A 31 -0.11 -2.39 0.17
N THR A 32 -0.93 -1.61 -0.53
CA THR A 32 -2.22 -1.17 0.02
C THR A 32 -3.25 -2.31 -0.03
N PRO A 33 -4.10 -2.46 0.99
CA PRO A 33 -5.22 -3.41 0.94
C PRO A 33 -6.14 -3.24 -0.27
N VAL A 34 -6.33 -2.01 -0.76
CA VAL A 34 -7.11 -1.77 -1.99
C VAL A 34 -6.45 -2.42 -3.21
N LEU A 35 -5.12 -2.35 -3.35
CA LEU A 35 -4.38 -3.04 -4.41
C LEU A 35 -4.59 -4.56 -4.35
N VAL A 36 -4.51 -5.16 -3.16
CA VAL A 36 -4.71 -6.61 -2.97
C VAL A 36 -6.11 -7.02 -3.45
N ILE A 37 -7.14 -6.28 -3.04
CA ILE A 37 -8.51 -6.58 -3.43
C ILE A 37 -8.74 -6.32 -4.93
N GLU A 38 -8.15 -5.28 -5.50
CA GLU A 38 -8.23 -5.02 -6.94
C GLU A 38 -7.56 -6.11 -7.79
N ILE A 39 -6.46 -6.70 -7.30
CA ILE A 39 -5.82 -7.86 -7.93
C ILE A 39 -6.78 -9.05 -7.88
N LEU A 40 -7.32 -9.37 -6.70
CA LEU A 40 -8.27 -10.48 -6.54
C LEU A 40 -9.52 -10.30 -7.42
N ALA A 41 -10.02 -9.07 -7.53
CA ALA A 41 -11.22 -8.75 -8.30
C ALA A 41 -11.06 -9.02 -9.80
N ASP A 42 -9.84 -9.14 -10.33
CA ASP A 42 -9.62 -9.51 -11.74
C ASP A 42 -9.97 -10.97 -12.04
N LEU A 43 -10.09 -11.85 -11.02
CA LEU A 43 -10.63 -13.21 -11.18
C LEU A 43 -12.02 -13.23 -11.84
N LYS A 44 -12.79 -12.14 -11.69
CA LYS A 44 -14.17 -12.04 -12.17
C LYS A 44 -14.35 -10.97 -13.26
N LYS A 45 -13.24 -10.46 -13.83
CA LYS A 45 -13.26 -9.46 -14.92
C LYS A 45 -13.61 -10.10 -16.26
N ASP A 46 -12.93 -11.19 -16.62
CA ASP A 46 -13.11 -11.88 -17.89
C ASP A 46 -14.22 -12.95 -17.76
N LYS A 47 -15.48 -12.52 -17.93
CA LYS A 47 -16.72 -13.32 -17.74
C LYS A 47 -16.85 -14.59 -18.60
N GLY A 48 -15.91 -14.87 -19.51
CA GLY A 48 -15.94 -16.03 -20.40
C GLY A 48 -14.66 -16.86 -20.43
N ASN A 49 -13.61 -16.48 -19.67
CA ASN A 49 -12.33 -17.20 -19.69
C ASN A 49 -11.69 -17.24 -18.31
N ARG A 50 -12.09 -18.24 -17.51
CA ARG A 50 -11.57 -18.46 -16.16
C ARG A 50 -10.04 -18.57 -16.15
N ARG A 51 -9.47 -19.35 -17.07
CA ARG A 51 -8.01 -19.55 -17.16
C ARG A 51 -7.26 -18.24 -17.38
N LYS A 52 -7.78 -17.36 -18.25
CA LYS A 52 -7.18 -16.05 -18.50
C LYS A 52 -7.30 -15.12 -17.28
N ALA A 53 -8.45 -15.16 -16.58
CA ALA A 53 -8.65 -14.39 -15.36
C ALA A 53 -7.67 -14.83 -14.26
N GLU A 54 -7.57 -16.13 -14.01
CA GLU A 54 -6.60 -16.73 -13.07
C GLU A 54 -5.16 -16.36 -13.46
N GLN A 55 -4.78 -16.51 -14.73
CA GLN A 55 -3.44 -16.12 -15.21
C GLN A 55 -3.16 -14.62 -14.99
N THR A 56 -4.17 -13.76 -15.18
CA THR A 56 -4.02 -12.31 -14.94
C THR A 56 -3.73 -12.03 -13.47
N VAL A 57 -4.50 -12.65 -12.57
CA VAL A 57 -4.32 -12.48 -11.12
C VAL A 57 -2.99 -13.07 -10.67
N SER A 58 -2.60 -14.25 -11.17
CA SER A 58 -1.28 -14.84 -10.86
C SER A 58 -0.12 -13.98 -11.36
N ASN A 59 -0.24 -13.41 -12.57
CA ASN A 59 0.76 -12.51 -13.11
C ASN A 59 0.87 -11.21 -12.29
N LEU A 60 -0.25 -10.65 -11.82
CA LEU A 60 -0.22 -9.45 -10.96
C LEU A 60 0.32 -9.78 -9.57
N ALA A 61 -0.17 -10.85 -8.94
CA ALA A 61 0.29 -11.29 -7.62
C ALA A 61 1.80 -11.58 -7.62
N SER A 62 2.33 -12.24 -8.66
CA SER A 62 3.78 -12.49 -8.80
C SER A 62 4.63 -11.23 -9.00
N LYS A 63 4.06 -10.08 -9.37
CA LYS A 63 4.77 -8.78 -9.41
C LYS A 63 4.73 -8.05 -8.07
N VAL A 64 3.79 -8.39 -7.19
CA VAL A 64 3.70 -7.85 -5.84
C VAL A 64 4.55 -8.68 -4.85
N GLN A 65 4.69 -9.99 -5.13
CA GLN A 65 5.30 -11.00 -4.27
C GLN A 65 6.84 -11.05 -4.11
N PRO A 66 7.69 -10.44 -4.95
CA PRO A 66 9.14 -10.46 -4.74
C PRO A 66 9.69 -9.18 -4.09
N ILE A 67 8.82 -8.26 -3.64
CA ILE A 67 9.29 -6.96 -3.17
C ILE A 67 9.56 -7.01 -1.67
N ASP A 68 10.64 -6.37 -1.24
CA ASP A 68 10.82 -5.83 0.12
C ASP A 68 9.65 -4.88 0.45
N GLY A 69 8.46 -5.45 0.65
CA GLY A 69 7.21 -4.74 0.71
C GLY A 69 6.27 -5.41 1.68
N PHE A 70 5.40 -4.61 2.28
CA PHE A 70 4.53 -5.06 3.35
C PHE A 70 3.09 -4.69 3.03
N VAL A 71 2.17 -5.61 3.27
CA VAL A 71 0.75 -5.29 3.23
C VAL A 71 0.40 -4.46 4.45
N ASN A 72 -0.04 -3.23 4.19
CA ASN A 72 -0.44 -2.31 5.25
C ASN A 72 -1.75 -2.77 5.88
N VAL A 73 -1.91 -2.55 7.19
CA VAL A 73 -3.19 -2.75 7.86
C VAL A 73 -4.26 -1.88 7.20
N HIS A 74 -5.48 -2.42 7.06
CA HIS A 74 -6.62 -1.72 6.49
C HIS A 74 -6.91 -0.38 7.18
N PHE A 75 -7.12 0.67 6.40
CA PHE A 75 -7.29 2.04 6.92
C PHE A 75 -8.39 2.15 7.98
N GLU A 76 -9.51 1.43 7.83
CA GLU A 76 -10.57 1.46 8.85
C GLU A 76 -10.10 0.91 10.19
N SER A 77 -9.26 -0.14 10.19
CA SER A 77 -8.70 -0.68 11.42
C SER A 77 -7.71 0.30 12.06
N LEU A 78 -6.94 1.04 11.24
CA LEU A 78 -6.07 2.11 11.73
C LEU A 78 -6.87 3.26 12.35
N CYS A 79 -7.93 3.73 11.68
CA CYS A 79 -8.85 4.72 12.22
C CYS A 79 -9.47 4.27 13.54
N VAL A 80 -9.98 3.04 13.62
CA VAL A 80 -10.57 2.50 14.86
C VAL A 80 -9.54 2.48 15.98
N ARG A 81 -8.32 1.99 15.72
CA ARG A 81 -7.23 1.97 16.71
C ARG A 81 -6.89 3.37 17.22
N GLU A 82 -6.77 4.34 16.32
CA GLU A 82 -6.47 5.73 16.69
C GLU A 82 -7.58 6.38 17.51
N LEU A 83 -8.84 6.18 17.11
CA LEU A 83 -10.00 6.67 17.86
C LEU A 83 -10.15 6.02 19.24
N LEU A 84 -9.63 4.79 19.41
CA LEU A 84 -9.55 4.12 20.72
C LEU A 84 -8.32 4.53 21.54
N GLY A 85 -7.43 5.37 21.01
CA GLY A 85 -6.30 5.95 21.72
C GLY A 85 -4.95 5.31 21.42
N THR A 86 -4.86 4.43 20.42
CA THR A 86 -3.59 3.87 19.95
C THR A 86 -3.06 4.71 18.78
N PRO A 87 -1.94 5.45 18.94
CA PRO A 87 -1.41 6.29 17.87
C PRO A 87 -1.10 5.49 16.59
N VAL A 88 -1.30 6.12 15.44
CA VAL A 88 -0.90 5.60 14.13
C VAL A 88 0.29 6.41 13.64
N PRO A 89 1.52 5.86 13.68
CA PRO A 89 2.70 6.56 13.18
C PRO A 89 2.59 6.81 11.68
N MET A 90 2.68 8.07 11.27
CA MET A 90 2.72 8.50 9.87
C MET A 90 4.16 8.84 9.45
N ASP A 91 5.12 8.00 9.86
CA ASP A 91 6.56 8.19 9.69
C ASP A 91 7.09 7.59 8.38
N ARG A 92 6.22 7.56 7.35
CA ARG A 92 6.50 7.00 6.03
C ARG A 92 6.88 5.51 6.06
N ARG A 93 6.36 4.76 7.04
CA ARG A 93 6.52 3.30 7.15
C ARG A 93 5.16 2.61 7.16
N PRO A 94 5.03 1.43 6.55
CA PRO A 94 3.81 0.67 6.62
C PRO A 94 3.53 0.23 8.06
N VAL A 95 2.27 0.34 8.48
CA VAL A 95 1.77 -0.25 9.71
C VAL A 95 1.36 -1.68 9.42
N VAL A 96 2.07 -2.63 9.99
CA VAL A 96 1.84 -4.08 9.82
C VAL A 96 1.20 -4.70 11.06
N SER A 97 0.44 -5.77 10.85
CA SER A 97 -0.01 -6.63 11.95
C SER A 97 1.13 -7.54 12.36
N THR A 98 1.43 -7.62 13.65
CA THR A 98 2.46 -8.52 14.19
C THR A 98 1.88 -9.42 15.25
N ARG A 99 2.28 -10.69 15.26
CA ARG A 99 2.02 -11.63 16.34
C ARG A 99 3.32 -11.98 17.06
N ARG A 100 3.26 -12.09 18.40
CA ARG A 100 4.41 -12.60 19.16
C ARG A 100 4.46 -14.12 19.00
N ILE A 101 5.59 -14.62 18.55
CA ILE A 101 5.93 -16.04 18.55
C ILE A 101 6.99 -16.27 19.62
N THR A 102 6.88 -17.39 20.32
CA THR A 102 7.95 -17.86 21.23
C THR A 102 8.57 -19.08 20.56
N THR A 103 9.86 -19.02 20.30
CA THR A 103 10.63 -20.14 19.74
C THR A 103 10.88 -21.20 20.81
N ASP A 104 11.26 -22.41 20.38
CA ASP A 104 11.44 -23.57 21.27
C ASP A 104 12.54 -23.37 22.33
N ASP A 105 13.47 -22.44 22.09
CA ASP A 105 14.52 -21.98 23.02
C ASP A 105 14.03 -20.92 24.04
N GLY A 106 12.75 -20.53 23.98
CA GLY A 106 12.14 -19.53 24.87
C GLY A 106 12.29 -18.09 24.40
N THR A 107 12.93 -17.84 23.25
CA THR A 107 13.09 -16.49 22.70
C THR A 107 11.76 -15.98 22.13
N SER A 108 11.36 -14.75 22.47
CA SER A 108 10.18 -14.10 21.88
C SER A 108 10.58 -13.28 20.65
N ALA A 109 10.00 -13.56 19.49
CA ALA A 109 10.13 -12.75 18.28
C ALA A 109 8.76 -12.19 17.85
N ALA A 110 8.75 -11.03 17.20
CA ALA A 110 7.56 -10.51 16.53
C ALA A 110 7.58 -10.98 15.06
N MET A 111 6.57 -11.72 14.66
CA MET A 111 6.38 -12.16 13.28
C MET A 111 5.29 -11.31 12.64
N VAL A 112 5.53 -10.80 11.43
CA VAL A 112 4.47 -10.15 10.64
C VAL A 112 3.39 -11.18 10.34
N ASP A 113 2.15 -10.83 10.61
CA ASP A 113 0.98 -11.68 10.43
C ASP A 113 0.07 -11.03 9.40
N SER A 114 0.23 -11.42 8.13
CA SER A 114 -0.56 -10.91 7.01
C SER A 114 -1.19 -12.06 6.19
N PRO A 115 -2.47 -12.38 6.45
CA PRO A 115 -3.23 -13.30 5.61
C PRO A 115 -3.28 -12.89 4.14
N GLU A 116 -3.18 -11.59 3.85
CA GLU A 116 -3.12 -11.03 2.51
C GLU A 116 -1.81 -11.37 1.80
N GLU A 117 -0.67 -11.34 2.48
CA GLU A 117 0.63 -11.77 1.93
C GLU A 117 0.61 -13.28 1.61
N ASP A 118 0.06 -14.10 2.51
CA ASP A 118 -0.17 -15.53 2.27
C ASP A 118 -1.09 -15.78 1.06
N ALA A 119 -2.14 -14.95 0.92
CA ALA A 119 -3.04 -15.02 -0.22
C ALA A 119 -2.35 -14.63 -1.53
N LEU A 120 -1.57 -13.54 -1.55
CA LEU A 120 -0.77 -13.13 -2.70
C LEU A 120 0.23 -14.22 -3.12
N PHE A 121 0.87 -14.90 -2.15
CA PHE A 121 1.72 -16.05 -2.42
C PHE A 121 0.98 -17.14 -3.18
N ARG A 122 -0.16 -17.59 -2.64
CA ARG A 122 -0.97 -18.62 -3.29
C ARG A 122 -1.46 -18.19 -4.67
N TRP A 123 -1.91 -16.95 -4.82
CA TRP A 123 -2.39 -16.42 -6.09
C TRP A 123 -1.28 -16.40 -7.14
N SER A 124 -0.04 -16.09 -6.75
CA SER A 124 1.12 -16.13 -7.65
C SER A 124 1.35 -17.53 -8.24
N CYS A 125 1.03 -18.58 -7.47
CA CYS A 125 1.09 -19.98 -7.90
C CYS A 125 -0.19 -20.46 -8.63
N GLY A 126 -1.16 -19.58 -8.90
CA GLY A 126 -2.44 -19.94 -9.52
C GLY A 126 -3.40 -20.70 -8.59
N SER A 127 -3.20 -20.62 -7.27
CA SER A 127 -4.03 -21.30 -6.28
C SER A 127 -5.04 -20.32 -5.65
N PHE A 128 -6.32 -20.57 -5.89
CA PHE A 128 -7.44 -19.76 -5.39
C PHE A 128 -8.45 -20.63 -4.64
N ASN A 129 -9.06 -20.10 -3.60
CA ASN A 129 -10.09 -20.78 -2.83
C ASN A 129 -11.50 -20.18 -3.05
N GLU A 130 -12.55 -20.91 -2.64
CA GLU A 130 -13.94 -20.47 -2.86
C GLU A 130 -14.29 -19.17 -2.14
N THR A 131 -13.67 -18.89 -0.99
CA THR A 131 -13.88 -17.66 -0.23
C THR A 131 -13.39 -16.45 -1.01
N GLU A 132 -12.23 -16.57 -1.66
CA GLU A 132 -11.62 -15.55 -2.51
C GLU A 132 -12.45 -15.30 -3.76
N GLU A 133 -12.98 -16.36 -4.38
CA GLU A 133 -13.89 -16.18 -5.51
C GLU A 133 -15.17 -15.42 -5.13
N ARG A 134 -15.73 -15.73 -3.96
CA ARG A 134 -16.88 -15.02 -3.41
C ARG A 134 -16.54 -13.58 -3.04
N LEU A 135 -15.34 -13.33 -2.53
CA LEU A 135 -14.86 -11.99 -2.20
C LEU A 135 -14.70 -11.15 -3.48
N ALA A 136 -14.07 -11.71 -4.52
CA ALA A 136 -13.90 -11.08 -5.83
C ALA A 136 -15.26 -10.68 -6.45
N LEU A 137 -16.25 -11.58 -6.39
CA LEU A 137 -17.62 -11.31 -6.85
C LEU A 137 -18.27 -10.19 -6.06
N ARG A 138 -18.21 -10.25 -4.72
CA ARG A 138 -18.80 -9.23 -3.84
C ARG A 138 -18.17 -7.87 -4.06
N TRP A 139 -16.85 -7.79 -4.24
CA TRP A 139 -16.15 -6.53 -4.51
C TRP A 139 -16.57 -5.90 -5.84
N ARG A 140 -16.69 -6.71 -6.90
CA ARG A 140 -17.18 -6.21 -8.19
C ARG A 140 -18.61 -5.69 -8.08
N ALA A 141 -19.46 -6.39 -7.33
CA ALA A 141 -20.84 -5.96 -7.09
C ALA A 141 -20.90 -4.66 -6.27
N SER A 142 -20.09 -4.53 -5.21
CA SER A 142 -20.05 -3.30 -4.40
C SER A 142 -19.53 -2.11 -5.20
N THR A 143 -18.46 -2.30 -5.98
CA THR A 143 -17.92 -1.27 -6.88
C THR A 143 -18.95 -0.80 -7.90
N ALA A 144 -19.69 -1.74 -8.51
CA ALA A 144 -20.74 -1.43 -9.47
C ALA A 144 -21.93 -0.70 -8.84
N ALA A 145 -22.20 -0.96 -7.56
CA ALA A 145 -23.28 -0.35 -6.79
C ALA A 145 -22.92 1.01 -6.16
N VAL A 146 -21.67 1.49 -6.30
CA VAL A 146 -21.29 2.82 -5.82
C VAL A 146 -22.11 3.90 -6.54
N ASP A 147 -22.91 4.60 -5.77
CA ASP A 147 -23.69 5.76 -6.20
C ASP A 147 -23.02 7.04 -5.67
N LEU A 148 -22.29 7.72 -6.57
CA LEU A 148 -21.58 8.95 -6.24
C LEU A 148 -22.54 10.13 -6.00
N GLU A 149 -23.72 10.13 -6.63
CA GLU A 149 -24.73 11.17 -6.43
C GLU A 149 -25.33 11.03 -5.03
N ALA A 150 -25.68 9.81 -4.62
CA ALA A 150 -26.16 9.54 -3.27
C ALA A 150 -25.09 9.85 -2.21
N LEU A 151 -23.81 9.51 -2.46
CA LEU A 151 -22.70 9.88 -1.57
C LEU A 151 -22.60 11.40 -1.41
N THR A 152 -22.69 12.11 -2.53
CA THR A 152 -22.62 13.57 -2.57
C THR A 152 -23.81 14.21 -1.85
N ALA A 153 -25.02 13.73 -2.09
CA ALA A 153 -26.24 14.20 -1.43
C ALA A 153 -26.22 13.96 0.09
N ASN A 154 -25.64 12.84 0.54
CA ASN A 154 -25.49 12.54 1.96
C ASN A 154 -24.42 13.42 2.63
N ALA A 155 -23.37 13.80 1.90
CA ALA A 155 -22.31 14.68 2.39
C ALA A 155 -22.75 16.16 2.40
N GLN A 156 -23.61 16.56 1.46
CA GLN A 156 -23.97 17.95 1.24
C GLN A 156 -24.43 18.69 2.51
N PRO A 157 -25.32 18.16 3.37
CA PRO A 157 -25.76 18.86 4.59
C PRO A 157 -24.62 19.27 5.52
N ALA A 158 -23.62 18.40 5.68
CA ALA A 158 -22.45 18.65 6.53
C ALA A 158 -21.43 19.61 5.88
N LEU A 159 -21.53 19.83 4.56
CA LEU A 159 -20.60 20.64 3.78
C LEU A 159 -21.24 21.92 3.24
N ARG A 160 -22.48 22.25 3.61
CA ARG A 160 -23.22 23.42 3.10
C ARG A 160 -22.54 24.75 3.39
N SER A 161 -21.81 24.84 4.49
CA SER A 161 -21.08 26.04 4.93
C SER A 161 -19.77 26.24 4.20
N VAL A 162 -19.28 25.23 3.45
CA VAL A 162 -18.02 25.30 2.72
C VAL A 162 -18.21 26.17 1.47
N PRO A 163 -17.33 27.15 1.21
CA PRO A 163 -17.41 27.96 0.01
C PRO A 163 -17.22 27.12 -1.26
N ARG A 164 -17.79 27.59 -2.37
CA ARG A 164 -17.60 26.95 -3.67
C ARG A 164 -16.19 27.22 -4.20
N PHE A 165 -15.49 26.17 -4.62
CA PHE A 165 -14.17 26.26 -5.25
C PHE A 165 -14.28 26.13 -6.77
N LYS A 166 -13.44 26.87 -7.51
CA LYS A 166 -13.41 26.88 -8.99
C LYS A 166 -12.21 26.15 -9.56
N SER A 167 -11.18 25.89 -8.76
CA SER A 167 -10.00 25.12 -9.17
C SER A 167 -9.54 24.16 -8.08
N ILE A 168 -8.64 23.25 -8.46
CA ILE A 168 -8.00 22.27 -7.58
C ILE A 168 -7.11 23.00 -6.55
N GLU A 169 -6.46 24.09 -6.95
CA GLU A 169 -5.62 24.92 -6.07
C GLU A 169 -6.46 25.66 -5.02
N GLU A 170 -7.59 26.25 -5.43
CA GLU A 170 -8.54 26.88 -4.50
C GLU A 170 -9.11 25.86 -3.50
N LEU A 171 -9.35 24.62 -3.97
CA LEU A 171 -9.83 23.52 -3.13
C LEU A 171 -8.82 23.15 -2.04
N LYS A 172 -7.52 23.10 -2.36
CA LYS A 172 -6.46 22.82 -1.37
C LYS A 172 -6.49 23.84 -0.24
N GLU A 173 -6.35 25.12 -0.60
CA GLU A 173 -6.27 26.22 0.37
C GLU A 173 -7.56 26.31 1.21
N GLY A 174 -8.71 26.15 0.56
CA GLY A 174 -10.00 26.15 1.25
C GLY A 174 -10.18 25.01 2.24
N ILE A 175 -9.71 23.80 1.92
CA ILE A 175 -9.74 22.67 2.84
C ILE A 175 -8.77 22.87 4.00
N ASP A 176 -7.57 23.41 3.75
CA ASP A 176 -6.58 23.73 4.78
C ASP A 176 -7.19 24.70 5.82
N GLN A 177 -7.83 25.77 5.35
CA GLN A 177 -8.53 26.74 6.21
C GLN A 177 -9.74 26.15 6.92
N TYR A 178 -10.54 25.34 6.23
CA TYR A 178 -11.71 24.69 6.80
C TYR A 178 -11.29 23.75 7.95
N MET A 179 -10.33 22.86 7.71
CA MET A 179 -9.82 21.94 8.73
C MET A 179 -9.09 22.64 9.88
N ALA A 180 -8.55 23.84 9.67
CA ALA A 180 -7.95 24.65 10.73
C ALA A 180 -8.99 25.35 11.64
N SER A 181 -10.28 25.31 11.32
CA SER A 181 -11.33 26.01 12.08
C SER A 181 -11.76 25.20 13.31
N ALA A 182 -11.48 25.70 14.52
CA ALA A 182 -11.80 25.02 15.78
C ALA A 182 -13.30 24.73 15.97
N GLY A 183 -14.18 25.62 15.47
CA GLY A 183 -15.63 25.51 15.65
C GLY A 183 -16.28 24.30 14.95
N ILE A 184 -15.63 23.71 13.95
CA ILE A 184 -16.22 22.64 13.12
C ILE A 184 -15.65 21.24 13.45
N GLN A 185 -14.67 21.13 14.34
CA GLN A 185 -13.90 19.90 14.55
C GLN A 185 -14.80 18.73 14.98
N LEU A 186 -15.76 18.98 15.88
CA LEU A 186 -16.72 17.98 16.33
C LEU A 186 -17.69 17.55 15.20
N GLU A 187 -18.05 18.48 14.31
CA GLU A 187 -18.92 18.20 13.16
C GLU A 187 -18.19 17.32 12.14
N LEU A 188 -16.92 17.64 11.85
CA LEU A 188 -16.05 16.82 10.99
C LEU A 188 -15.89 15.41 11.54
N LEU A 189 -15.61 15.27 12.84
CA LEU A 189 -15.49 13.96 13.49
C LEU A 189 -16.81 13.18 13.43
N SER A 190 -17.93 13.84 13.73
CA SER A 190 -19.25 13.22 13.69
C SER A 190 -19.64 12.77 12.28
N PHE A 191 -19.32 13.59 11.27
CA PHE A 191 -19.50 13.26 9.86
C PHE A 191 -18.65 12.04 9.48
N PHE A 192 -17.36 12.03 9.81
CA PHE A 192 -16.47 10.89 9.56
C PHE A 192 -16.97 9.60 10.21
N LEU A 193 -17.35 9.64 11.49
CA LEU A 193 -17.91 8.48 12.20
C LEU A 193 -19.23 7.98 11.60
N SER A 194 -19.99 8.84 10.92
CA SER A 194 -21.21 8.41 10.21
C SER A 194 -20.89 7.63 8.93
N GLN A 195 -19.72 7.85 8.34
CA GLN A 195 -19.26 7.19 7.12
C GLN A 195 -18.44 5.92 7.40
N LEU A 196 -17.76 5.86 8.56
CA LEU A 196 -16.92 4.73 8.95
C LEU A 196 -17.78 3.47 9.24
N PRO A 197 -17.66 2.38 8.45
CA PRO A 197 -18.48 1.18 8.63
C PRO A 197 -18.43 0.59 10.04
N ALA A 198 -17.23 0.50 10.63
CA ALA A 198 -17.06 0.02 12.00
C ALA A 198 -17.86 0.84 13.04
N ALA A 199 -17.92 2.17 12.89
CA ALA A 199 -18.68 3.03 13.79
C ALA A 199 -20.21 2.91 13.58
N ARG A 200 -20.66 2.57 12.38
CA ARG A 200 -22.07 2.26 12.09
C ARG A 200 -22.50 0.92 12.70
N SER A 201 -21.64 -0.09 12.65
CA SER A 201 -21.92 -1.43 13.17
C SER A 201 -21.74 -1.54 14.68
N VAL A 202 -20.90 -0.68 15.28
CA VAL A 202 -20.59 -0.70 16.72
C VAL A 202 -20.88 0.67 17.35
N PRO A 203 -22.12 0.95 17.80
CA PRO A 203 -22.49 2.26 18.37
C PRO A 203 -21.63 2.69 19.56
N ALA A 204 -21.10 1.73 20.33
CA ALA A 204 -20.20 1.98 21.45
C ALA A 204 -18.90 2.69 21.01
N LEU A 205 -18.38 2.41 19.81
CA LEU A 205 -17.19 3.08 19.29
C LEU A 205 -17.43 4.59 19.14
N LYS A 206 -18.57 4.97 18.57
CA LYS A 206 -18.94 6.39 18.41
C LYS A 206 -19.10 7.07 19.78
N ALA A 207 -19.80 6.43 20.72
CA ALA A 207 -20.00 6.99 22.06
C ALA A 207 -18.66 7.21 22.77
N TRP A 208 -17.77 6.21 22.75
CA TRP A 208 -16.44 6.28 23.36
C TRP A 208 -15.57 7.38 22.74
N THR A 209 -15.55 7.43 21.40
CA THR A 209 -14.79 8.45 20.66
C THR A 209 -15.24 9.86 21.03
N LEU A 210 -16.55 10.12 21.04
CA LEU A 210 -17.10 11.43 21.39
C LEU A 210 -16.88 11.78 22.85
N GLN A 211 -16.90 10.81 23.76
CA GLN A 211 -16.56 11.01 25.16
C GLN A 211 -15.08 11.41 25.32
N ARG A 212 -14.17 10.70 24.63
CA ARG A 212 -12.73 11.00 24.64
C ARG A 212 -12.45 12.39 24.09
N TRP A 213 -13.08 12.78 22.97
CA TRP A 213 -13.01 14.14 22.42
C TRP A 213 -13.47 15.20 23.44
N ARG A 214 -14.60 14.96 24.11
CA ARG A 214 -15.20 15.90 25.09
C ARG A 214 -14.44 16.00 26.41
N SER A 215 -13.44 15.15 26.65
CA SER A 215 -12.58 15.26 27.84
C SER A 215 -11.85 16.62 27.92
N GLY A 216 -11.74 17.32 26.79
CA GLY A 216 -11.14 18.65 26.71
C GLY A 216 -9.62 18.63 26.56
N GLU A 217 -9.01 17.46 26.40
CA GLU A 217 -7.56 17.32 26.16
C GLU A 217 -7.12 17.87 24.79
N TYR A 218 -8.04 17.97 23.82
CA TYR A 218 -7.73 18.33 22.44
C TYR A 218 -8.74 19.34 21.90
N GLU A 219 -8.25 20.33 21.18
CA GLU A 219 -9.09 21.32 20.47
C GLU A 219 -9.19 21.02 18.97
N MET A 220 -8.20 20.31 18.40
CA MET A 220 -8.10 20.04 16.96
C MET A 220 -7.99 18.55 16.66
N LEU A 221 -8.58 18.11 15.55
CA LEU A 221 -8.54 16.71 15.11
C LEU A 221 -7.12 16.23 14.82
N LYS A 222 -6.27 17.10 14.28
CA LYS A 222 -4.86 16.77 14.00
C LYS A 222 -4.06 16.43 15.27
N ASP A 223 -4.50 16.90 16.44
CA ASP A 223 -3.84 16.61 17.72
C ASP A 223 -4.50 15.42 18.43
N PHE A 224 -5.81 15.26 18.27
CA PHE A 224 -6.59 14.15 18.84
C PHE A 224 -6.35 12.80 18.14
N ALA A 225 -6.39 12.81 16.81
CA ALA A 225 -6.31 11.64 15.93
C ALA A 225 -5.75 12.06 14.55
N PRO A 226 -4.42 12.26 14.44
CA PRO A 226 -3.77 12.76 13.24
C PRO A 226 -4.08 11.96 11.97
N TYR A 227 -4.10 10.62 12.04
CA TYR A 227 -4.39 9.78 10.89
C TYR A 227 -5.86 9.87 10.46
N VAL A 228 -6.78 9.94 11.41
CA VAL A 228 -8.20 10.21 11.13
C VAL A 228 -8.38 11.59 10.50
N ALA A 229 -7.64 12.61 10.96
CA ALA A 229 -7.65 13.93 10.33
C ALA A 229 -7.17 13.84 8.86
N HIS A 230 -6.14 13.05 8.57
CA HIS A 230 -5.72 12.73 7.20
C HIS A 230 -6.84 12.05 6.39
N CYS A 231 -7.47 11.00 6.92
CA CYS A 231 -8.60 10.34 6.23
C CYS A 231 -9.79 11.29 6.01
N ILE A 232 -10.06 12.22 6.92
CA ILE A 232 -11.06 13.27 6.75
C ILE A 232 -10.67 14.19 5.59
N ARG A 233 -9.41 14.63 5.53
CA ARG A 233 -8.89 15.45 4.43
C ARG A 233 -9.12 14.79 3.07
N VAL A 234 -8.73 13.52 2.93
CA VAL A 234 -8.91 12.73 1.70
C VAL A 234 -10.39 12.70 1.29
N ASN A 235 -11.29 12.46 2.25
CA ASN A 235 -12.74 12.45 2.00
C ASN A 235 -13.27 13.83 1.60
N LEU A 236 -12.83 14.91 2.27
CA LEU A 236 -13.25 16.27 1.95
C LEU A 236 -12.82 16.67 0.54
N VAL A 237 -11.57 16.39 0.14
CA VAL A 237 -11.09 16.64 -1.22
C VAL A 237 -11.99 15.93 -2.24
N PHE A 238 -12.31 14.65 -1.99
CA PHE A 238 -13.17 13.90 -2.89
C PHE A 238 -14.60 14.45 -2.97
N TYR A 239 -15.27 14.66 -1.83
CA TYR A 239 -16.66 15.10 -1.79
C TYR A 239 -16.83 16.52 -2.33
N LEU A 240 -15.97 17.45 -1.93
CA LEU A 240 -16.02 18.83 -2.42
C LEU A 240 -15.61 18.94 -3.88
N GLY A 241 -14.61 18.14 -4.31
CA GLY A 241 -14.24 18.05 -5.71
C GLY A 241 -15.37 17.52 -6.58
N LEU A 242 -16.12 16.50 -6.12
CA LEU A 242 -17.33 16.03 -6.80
C LEU A 242 -18.44 17.09 -6.81
N LEU A 243 -18.77 17.69 -5.65
CA LEU A 243 -19.81 18.72 -5.50
C LEU A 243 -19.58 19.93 -6.42
N HIS A 244 -18.33 20.33 -6.58
CA HIS A 244 -17.96 21.51 -7.36
C HIS A 244 -17.63 21.20 -8.82
N GLY A 245 -17.64 19.92 -9.22
CA GLY A 245 -17.34 19.47 -10.58
C GLY A 245 -15.86 19.53 -10.94
N LEU A 246 -14.97 19.53 -9.93
CA LEU A 246 -13.52 19.48 -10.09
C LEU A 246 -12.99 18.06 -10.25
N ILE A 247 -13.73 17.06 -9.74
CA ILE A 247 -13.44 15.63 -9.87
C ILE A 247 -14.53 14.98 -10.71
N GLY A 248 -14.14 14.11 -11.64
CA GLY A 248 -15.08 13.36 -12.48
C GLY A 248 -15.98 12.39 -11.69
N THR A 249 -17.16 12.10 -12.23
CA THR A 249 -18.18 11.23 -11.60
C THR A 249 -18.02 9.75 -11.95
N ARG A 250 -16.81 9.31 -12.32
CA ARG A 250 -16.56 7.90 -12.62
C ARG A 250 -16.60 7.10 -11.32
N ARG A 251 -17.43 6.05 -11.27
CA ARG A 251 -17.68 5.25 -10.04
C ARG A 251 -16.40 4.70 -9.40
N THR A 252 -15.43 4.28 -10.21
CA THR A 252 -14.15 3.74 -9.72
C THR A 252 -13.33 4.77 -8.95
N ASN A 253 -13.55 6.07 -9.18
CA ASN A 253 -12.83 7.14 -8.50
C ASN A 253 -12.92 7.02 -6.97
N ARG A 254 -14.03 6.49 -6.43
CA ARG A 254 -14.15 6.25 -4.98
C ARG A 254 -13.15 5.22 -4.46
N ILE A 255 -12.85 4.19 -5.26
CA ILE A 255 -11.85 3.16 -4.92
C ILE A 255 -10.44 3.72 -5.12
N ASP A 256 -10.24 4.47 -6.21
CA ASP A 256 -8.98 5.14 -6.50
C ASP A 256 -8.57 6.07 -5.33
N MET A 257 -9.53 6.77 -4.71
CA MET A 257 -9.27 7.58 -3.50
C MET A 257 -8.72 6.79 -2.31
N GLU A 258 -8.93 5.47 -2.21
CA GLU A 258 -8.45 4.69 -1.07
C GLU A 258 -6.93 4.58 -1.03
N TYR A 259 -6.23 4.70 -2.16
CA TYR A 259 -4.77 4.75 -2.20
C TYR A 259 -4.22 5.91 -1.37
N PHE A 260 -4.92 7.06 -1.36
CA PHE A 260 -4.52 8.23 -0.58
C PHE A 260 -4.65 8.04 0.93
N TYR A 261 -5.41 7.05 1.43
CA TYR A 261 -5.39 6.73 2.87
C TYR A 261 -4.05 6.13 3.32
N TYR A 262 -3.21 5.71 2.37
CA TYR A 262 -1.94 5.04 2.65
C TYR A 262 -0.72 5.90 2.29
N THR A 263 -0.89 7.07 1.69
CA THR A 263 0.22 7.99 1.45
C THR A 263 0.95 8.42 2.72
N PRO A 264 0.36 8.51 3.93
CA PRO A 264 1.14 8.79 5.15
C PRO A 264 2.25 7.77 5.43
N PHE A 265 2.17 6.58 4.83
CA PHE A 265 3.12 5.48 5.02
C PHE A 265 4.14 5.36 3.88
N GLY A 266 4.09 6.24 2.87
CA GLY A 266 4.97 6.23 1.70
C GLY A 266 5.69 7.56 1.51
N HIS A 267 6.97 7.55 1.13
CA HIS A 267 7.65 8.76 0.67
C HIS A 267 7.20 9.14 -0.75
N ILE A 268 6.91 8.12 -1.56
CA ILE A 268 6.61 8.26 -2.99
C ILE A 268 5.25 7.64 -3.28
N PHE A 269 4.48 8.28 -4.15
CA PHE A 269 3.26 7.71 -4.73
C PHE A 269 3.40 7.64 -6.25
N SER A 270 3.24 6.44 -6.82
CA SER A 270 3.23 6.23 -8.27
C SER A 270 1.86 5.81 -8.77
N SER A 271 1.41 6.47 -9.84
CA SER A 271 0.19 6.09 -10.55
C SER A 271 0.19 6.52 -12.02
N GLY A 272 -0.53 5.77 -12.85
CA GLY A 272 -0.90 6.15 -14.22
C GLY A 272 -2.33 6.71 -14.35
N ASP A 273 -3.08 6.87 -13.26
CA ASP A 273 -4.44 7.40 -13.28
C ASP A 273 -4.45 8.94 -13.23
N ASN A 274 -5.35 9.54 -14.02
CA ASN A 274 -5.49 11.00 -14.09
C ASN A 274 -5.95 11.60 -12.76
N LEU A 275 -6.88 10.94 -12.06
CA LEU A 275 -7.38 11.40 -10.77
C LEU A 275 -6.25 11.48 -9.75
N HIS A 276 -5.40 10.45 -9.70
CA HIS A 276 -4.26 10.43 -8.79
C HIS A 276 -3.28 11.56 -9.10
N ARG A 277 -2.96 11.78 -10.38
CA ARG A 277 -2.09 12.88 -10.82
C ARG A 277 -2.67 14.25 -10.47
N ASP A 278 -3.97 14.45 -10.63
CA ASP A 278 -4.63 15.74 -10.38
C ASP A 278 -4.76 16.04 -8.87
N ILE A 279 -4.96 14.99 -8.05
CA ILE A 279 -5.21 15.13 -6.61
C ILE A 279 -3.93 15.04 -5.77
N ALA A 280 -2.91 14.31 -6.22
CA ALA A 280 -1.67 14.14 -5.46
C ALA A 280 -1.06 15.48 -4.98
N PRO A 281 -1.01 16.57 -5.78
CA PRO A 281 -0.51 17.86 -5.31
C PRO A 281 -1.29 18.50 -4.14
N ILE A 282 -2.53 18.07 -3.90
CA ILE A 282 -3.37 18.55 -2.78
C ILE A 282 -3.17 17.70 -1.51
N LEU A 283 -2.98 16.40 -1.70
CA LEU A 283 -3.01 15.40 -0.62
C LEU A 283 -1.65 14.92 -0.15
N LEU A 284 -0.61 15.05 -0.96
CA LEU A 284 0.76 14.73 -0.57
C LEU A 284 1.35 15.89 0.24
N ASP A 285 2.10 15.54 1.28
CA ASP A 285 2.87 16.48 2.06
C ASP A 285 4.15 16.93 1.30
N ASP A 286 4.77 18.03 1.73
CA ASP A 286 5.93 18.64 1.06
C ASP A 286 7.16 17.71 1.01
N ASP A 287 7.28 16.80 1.99
CA ASP A 287 8.34 15.77 2.06
C ASP A 287 8.04 14.55 1.19
N GLN A 288 6.90 14.49 0.49
CA GLN A 288 6.54 13.38 -0.37
C GLN A 288 6.81 13.68 -1.85
N SER A 289 6.62 12.69 -2.73
CA SER A 289 6.78 12.87 -4.18
C SER A 289 5.76 12.05 -4.96
N PHE A 290 5.19 12.64 -6.00
CA PHE A 290 4.43 11.90 -7.00
C PHE A 290 5.34 11.59 -8.19
N ILE A 291 5.26 10.37 -8.72
CA ILE A 291 5.91 9.99 -9.98
C ILE A 291 4.86 9.37 -10.92
N GLY A 292 4.84 9.81 -12.18
CA GLY A 292 3.97 9.20 -13.18
C GLY A 292 4.39 7.77 -13.48
N ARG A 293 3.42 6.88 -13.69
CA ARG A 293 3.69 5.48 -14.07
C ARG A 293 4.68 5.37 -15.22
N ASP A 294 4.48 6.13 -16.29
CA ASP A 294 5.28 5.98 -17.51
C ASP A 294 6.74 6.38 -17.29
N ASP A 295 6.98 7.42 -16.49
CA ASP A 295 8.32 7.86 -16.10
C ASP A 295 9.01 6.79 -15.24
N LEU A 296 8.31 6.26 -14.23
CA LEU A 296 8.84 5.21 -13.36
C LEU A 296 9.14 3.92 -14.15
N VAL A 297 8.22 3.48 -15.02
CA VAL A 297 8.37 2.27 -15.82
C VAL A 297 9.54 2.42 -16.82
N SER A 298 9.65 3.57 -17.48
CA SER A 298 10.75 3.86 -18.41
C SER A 298 12.10 3.80 -17.71
N GLU A 299 12.21 4.44 -16.54
CA GLU A 299 13.42 4.48 -15.72
C GLU A 299 13.82 3.08 -15.25
N LEU A 300 12.89 2.31 -14.66
CA LEU A 300 13.19 0.97 -14.13
C LEU A 300 13.59 -0.02 -15.24
N ASN A 301 12.95 0.06 -16.42
CA ASN A 301 13.36 -0.77 -17.56
C ASN A 301 14.77 -0.40 -18.05
N SER A 302 15.11 0.90 -18.07
CA SER A 302 16.45 1.36 -18.45
C SER A 302 17.50 0.85 -17.46
N LEU A 303 17.21 0.91 -16.16
CA LEU A 303 18.08 0.39 -15.10
C LEU A 303 18.19 -1.14 -15.12
N ALA A 304 17.13 -1.86 -15.49
CA ALA A 304 17.16 -3.31 -15.67
C ALA A 304 18.08 -3.70 -16.84
N ALA A 305 18.00 -2.99 -17.97
CA ALA A 305 18.87 -3.22 -19.12
C ALA A 305 20.35 -2.94 -18.80
N ILE A 306 20.64 -1.89 -18.03
CA ILE A 306 22.00 -1.60 -17.55
C ILE A 306 22.51 -2.73 -16.63
N ARG A 307 21.65 -3.23 -15.74
CA ARG A 307 22.00 -4.33 -14.82
C ARG A 307 22.33 -5.62 -15.58
N GLU A 308 21.53 -5.96 -16.59
CA GLU A 308 21.78 -7.12 -17.45
C GLU A 308 23.10 -6.96 -18.23
N ALA A 309 23.33 -5.81 -18.86
CA ALA A 309 24.57 -5.53 -19.59
C ALA A 309 25.83 -5.54 -18.68
N LYS A 310 25.71 -5.11 -17.42
CA LYS A 310 26.80 -5.16 -16.43
C LYS A 310 27.07 -6.57 -15.89
N ALA A 311 26.09 -7.47 -15.88
CA ALA A 311 26.31 -8.86 -15.48
C ALA A 311 27.27 -9.60 -16.44
N ASP A 312 27.30 -9.16 -17.70
CA ASP A 312 28.13 -9.75 -18.77
C ASP A 312 29.47 -9.01 -19.00
N ALA A 313 29.73 -7.90 -18.31
CA ALA A 313 30.90 -7.05 -18.53
C ALA A 313 31.83 -7.00 -17.31
N ALA A 314 33.14 -7.14 -17.54
CA ALA A 314 34.16 -6.91 -16.51
C ALA A 314 34.17 -5.42 -16.10
N GLU A 315 34.04 -5.18 -14.79
CA GLU A 315 34.25 -3.94 -14.02
C GLU A 315 34.31 -2.64 -14.83
N ASN A 316 33.16 -1.97 -14.98
CA ASN A 316 33.11 -0.54 -15.26
C ASN A 316 32.53 0.22 -14.06
N GLU A 317 33.35 1.12 -13.52
CA GLU A 317 33.16 1.96 -12.32
C GLU A 317 32.07 3.04 -12.42
N GLU A 318 31.22 3.04 -13.48
CA GLU A 318 30.17 4.04 -13.58
C GLU A 318 29.10 3.84 -12.49
N PRO A 319 28.70 4.91 -11.78
CA PRO A 319 27.74 4.81 -10.68
C PRO A 319 26.43 4.23 -11.17
N TYR A 320 25.97 3.16 -10.51
CA TYR A 320 24.67 2.56 -10.73
C TYR A 320 23.75 2.89 -9.55
N PRO A 321 22.57 3.47 -9.78
CA PRO A 321 22.07 4.05 -11.03
C PRO A 321 22.79 5.38 -11.38
N PRO A 322 22.76 5.84 -12.64
CA PRO A 322 23.43 7.08 -13.07
C PRO A 322 22.97 8.32 -12.29
N ASP A 323 23.79 9.36 -12.23
CA ASP A 323 23.45 10.61 -11.52
C ASP A 323 22.17 11.29 -12.03
N THR A 324 21.85 11.10 -13.31
CA THR A 324 20.63 11.61 -13.95
C THR A 324 19.38 10.78 -13.64
N SER A 325 19.52 9.64 -12.97
CA SER A 325 18.41 8.72 -12.66
C SER A 325 17.40 9.37 -11.72
N ILE A 326 16.12 9.32 -12.08
CA ILE A 326 15.02 9.79 -11.24
C ILE A 326 14.97 8.97 -9.93
N VAL A 327 15.22 7.66 -10.00
CA VAL A 327 15.26 6.77 -8.84
C VAL A 327 16.37 7.19 -7.87
N ARG A 328 17.55 7.55 -8.39
CA ARG A 328 18.65 8.09 -7.57
C ARG A 328 18.27 9.39 -6.88
N GLN A 329 17.70 10.33 -7.64
CA GLN A 329 17.30 11.64 -7.14
C GLN A 329 16.23 11.52 -6.04
N LEU A 330 15.24 10.64 -6.23
CA LEU A 330 14.23 10.35 -5.22
C LEU A 330 14.84 9.72 -3.97
N THR A 331 15.78 8.79 -4.12
CA THR A 331 16.49 8.18 -2.98
C THR A 331 17.26 9.23 -2.18
N ILE A 332 18.02 10.09 -2.85
CA ILE A 332 18.76 11.18 -2.20
C ILE A 332 17.82 12.17 -1.52
N LYS A 333 16.72 12.57 -2.20
CA LYS A 333 15.71 13.48 -1.64
C LYS A 333 15.17 12.97 -0.31
N HIS A 334 14.84 11.69 -0.24
CA HIS A 334 14.10 11.11 0.89
C HIS A 334 14.98 10.52 1.99
N LEU A 335 16.22 10.13 1.68
CA LEU A 335 17.18 9.61 2.66
C LEU A 335 18.25 10.62 3.06
N GLY A 336 18.34 11.77 2.38
CA GLY A 336 19.37 12.78 2.58
C GLY A 336 20.76 12.41 2.04
N ALA A 337 20.95 11.17 1.59
CA ALA A 337 22.20 10.68 1.03
C ALA A 337 21.93 9.54 0.03
N TRP A 338 22.89 9.31 -0.86
CA TRP A 338 22.90 8.11 -1.68
C TRP A 338 23.33 6.91 -0.83
N ILE A 339 22.45 5.90 -0.72
CA ILE A 339 22.74 4.64 -0.05
C ILE A 339 22.55 3.54 -1.09
N PRO A 340 23.64 2.89 -1.57
CA PRO A 340 23.50 1.81 -2.53
C PRO A 340 22.75 0.63 -1.89
N PRO A 341 21.90 -0.07 -2.66
CA PRO A 341 21.21 -1.26 -2.19
C PRO A 341 22.20 -2.33 -1.69
N VAL A 342 21.83 -3.09 -0.66
CA VAL A 342 22.70 -4.12 -0.05
C VAL A 342 23.17 -5.15 -1.10
N GLY A 343 22.31 -5.50 -2.07
CA GLY A 343 22.66 -6.39 -3.18
C GLY A 343 23.68 -5.83 -4.18
N LEU A 344 23.86 -4.50 -4.22
CA LEU A 344 24.90 -3.83 -5.02
C LEU A 344 26.20 -3.61 -4.24
N GLN A 345 26.16 -3.65 -2.91
CA GLN A 345 27.36 -3.58 -2.06
C GLN A 345 28.17 -4.88 -2.08
N MET A 346 27.53 -6.04 -2.26
CA MET A 346 28.24 -7.33 -2.37
C MET A 346 29.07 -7.50 -3.66
N GLN A 347 28.96 -6.57 -4.63
CA GLN A 347 29.77 -6.59 -5.85
C GLN A 347 31.00 -5.68 -5.78
N ALA A 348 31.20 -4.95 -4.67
CA ALA A 348 32.34 -4.06 -4.46
C ALA A 348 33.07 -4.46 -3.16
N GLY A 349 33.74 -5.61 -3.22
CA GLY A 349 34.61 -6.09 -2.15
C GLY A 349 35.08 -7.49 -2.45
N GLU A 350 36.38 -7.64 -2.70
CA GLU A 350 37.07 -8.93 -2.54
C GLU A 350 36.85 -9.42 -1.11
N ASP A 351 35.81 -10.22 -0.88
CA ASP A 351 35.69 -11.05 0.31
C ASP A 351 36.16 -12.45 -0.07
N THR A 352 37.48 -12.62 -0.14
CA THR A 352 38.09 -13.89 0.26
C THR A 352 37.89 -14.07 1.75
N GLN A 353 36.68 -14.44 2.15
CA GLN A 353 36.49 -15.27 3.33
C GLN A 353 36.11 -16.65 2.82
N GLU A 354 37.06 -17.58 2.93
CA GLU A 354 36.83 -19.01 2.75
C GLU A 354 35.53 -19.38 3.47
N ALA A 355 34.60 -19.98 2.74
CA ALA A 355 33.40 -20.55 3.31
C ALA A 355 33.83 -21.48 4.48
N PRO A 356 33.20 -21.39 5.66
CA PRO A 356 33.54 -22.29 6.74
C PRO A 356 33.31 -23.72 6.24
N GLU A 357 34.35 -24.56 6.28
CA GLU A 357 34.24 -25.98 5.97
C GLU A 357 33.05 -26.55 6.75
N VAL A 358 32.01 -26.94 6.02
CA VAL A 358 30.84 -27.59 6.60
C VAL A 358 31.32 -28.94 7.12
N PRO A 359 31.25 -29.22 8.43
CA PRO A 359 31.66 -30.50 8.98
C PRO A 359 30.97 -31.63 8.23
N GLU A 360 31.74 -32.66 7.86
CA GLU A 360 31.28 -33.79 7.03
C GLU A 360 30.03 -34.49 7.61
N GLU A 361 29.80 -34.34 8.92
CA GLU A 361 28.63 -34.81 9.66
C GLU A 361 27.34 -34.06 9.31
N ILE A 362 27.40 -32.76 9.01
CA ILE A 362 26.25 -31.95 8.58
C ILE A 362 25.86 -32.28 7.13
N LEU A 363 26.85 -32.52 6.26
CA LEU A 363 26.59 -32.99 4.89
C LEU A 363 25.91 -34.37 4.89
N LYS A 364 26.31 -35.29 5.78
CA LYS A 364 25.65 -36.59 5.96
C LYS A 364 24.21 -36.46 6.46
N ILE A 365 23.89 -35.47 7.29
CA ILE A 365 22.52 -35.19 7.76
C ILE A 365 21.65 -34.65 6.62
N LEU A 366 22.18 -33.73 5.80
CA LEU A 366 21.46 -33.16 4.66
C LEU A 366 21.19 -34.20 3.55
N ASP A 367 22.14 -35.10 3.29
CA ASP A 367 21.94 -36.23 2.38
C ASP A 367 20.94 -37.26 2.92
N ALA A 368 20.93 -37.51 4.23
CA ALA A 368 19.92 -38.38 4.87
C ALA A 368 18.51 -37.77 4.75
N MET A 369 18.37 -36.44 4.91
CA MET A 369 17.10 -35.72 4.75
C MET A 369 16.62 -35.65 3.29
N SER A 370 17.56 -35.65 2.33
CA SER A 370 17.28 -35.72 0.89
C SER A 370 16.65 -37.06 0.50
N GLN A 371 17.12 -38.17 1.07
CA GLN A 371 16.57 -39.50 0.80
C GLN A 371 15.22 -39.79 1.50
N GLU A 372 14.81 -38.96 2.46
CA GLU A 372 13.54 -39.13 3.19
C GLU A 372 12.33 -38.51 2.47
N LYS A 373 12.55 -37.68 1.43
CA LYS A 373 11.48 -37.07 0.62
C LYS A 373 10.71 -38.04 -0.27
N ASP A 374 11.15 -39.30 -0.41
CA ASP A 374 10.52 -40.30 -1.30
C ASP A 374 9.55 -41.27 -0.59
N ARG A 375 9.20 -41.02 0.68
CA ARG A 375 8.16 -41.76 1.41
C ARG A 375 7.01 -40.86 1.86
N ARG A 376 6.18 -40.41 0.92
CA ARG A 376 4.86 -39.85 1.25
C ARG A 376 3.90 -40.97 1.71
N PRO A 377 3.25 -40.89 2.88
CA PRO A 377 2.15 -41.78 3.21
C PRO A 377 0.90 -41.37 2.43
N ARG A 378 0.35 -42.31 1.64
CA ARG A 378 -1.01 -42.21 1.07
C ARG A 378 -2.02 -42.14 2.21
N ARG A 379 -2.56 -40.95 2.53
CA ARG A 379 -3.69 -40.84 3.46
C ARG A 379 -4.98 -41.31 2.77
N ARG A 380 -5.52 -42.43 3.27
CA ARG A 380 -6.90 -42.90 3.02
C ARG A 380 -7.88 -41.99 3.77
N TRP A 381 -8.99 -41.66 3.13
CA TRP A 381 -10.17 -41.10 3.79
C TRP A 381 -10.98 -42.24 4.44
N PRO A 382 -11.54 -42.06 5.66
CA PRO A 382 -12.48 -43.02 6.21
C PRO A 382 -13.85 -42.89 5.51
N THR A 383 -14.50 -44.05 5.34
CA THR A 383 -15.81 -44.28 4.71
C THR A 383 -16.97 -43.57 5.37
#